data_AF-A0A932L1H3-F1
#
_entry.id   AF-A0A932L1H3-F1
#
_cell.length_a   1.000
_cell.length_b   1.000
_cell.length_c   1.000
_cell.angle_alpha   90.00
_cell.angle_beta   90.00
_cell.angle_gamma   90.00
#
_symmetry.space_group_name_H-M   'P 1'
#
loop_
_entity.id
_entity.type
_entity.pdbx_description
1 polymer ?
#
loop_
_entity_poly.entity_id
_entity_poly.type
_entity_poly.pdbx_seq_one_letter_code
_entity_poly.pdbx_strand_id
1 'polypeptide(L)'
;MAEDLSGLRIRLAASLPDRVAAALAGYEDFTASSPPADAKGFAAWHAAAKAALAHVDLLVKLARWAEGSPEPDAEGGVERLLAGARAALDALDECEEDE
;
A
#
# COMPACT_ATOMS: atom_id res chain seq x y z
N MET A 1 15.26 -20.25 0.81
CA MET A 1 15.10 -18.77 0.73
C MET A 1 13.66 -18.38 0.35
N ALA A 2 13.09 -18.87 -0.76
CA ALA A 2 11.71 -18.54 -1.15
C ALA A 2 10.64 -19.06 -0.15
N GLU A 3 10.83 -20.26 0.40
CA GLU A 3 9.93 -20.85 1.41
C GLU A 3 9.89 -20.05 2.73
N ASP A 4 11.03 -19.48 3.13
CA ASP A 4 11.17 -18.65 4.33
C ASP A 4 10.43 -17.31 4.17
N LEU A 5 10.53 -16.71 2.98
CA LEU A 5 9.80 -15.48 2.65
C LEU A 5 8.30 -15.70 2.53
N SER A 6 7.84 -16.85 2.03
CA SER A 6 6.41 -17.20 2.00
C SER A 6 5.82 -17.33 3.41
N GLY A 7 6.53 -18.02 4.32
CA GLY A 7 6.12 -18.12 5.72
C GLY A 7 6.10 -16.75 6.43
N LEU A 8 7.09 -15.89 6.12
CA LEU A 8 7.14 -14.52 6.62
C LEU A 8 5.97 -13.67 6.09
N ARG A 9 5.65 -13.75 4.79
CA ARG A 9 4.51 -13.04 4.19
C ARG A 9 3.19 -13.41 4.85
N ILE A 10 2.92 -14.69 5.08
CA ILE A 10 1.68 -15.14 5.74
C ILE A 10 1.57 -14.52 7.15
N ARG A 11 2.66 -14.55 7.93
CA ARG A 11 2.68 -13.95 9.28
C ARG A 11 2.49 -12.44 9.26
N LEU A 12 3.07 -11.76 8.28
CA LEU A 12 2.94 -10.32 8.11
C LEU A 12 1.52 -9.94 7.65
N ALA A 13 0.95 -10.64 6.67
CA ALA A 13 -0.42 -10.43 6.23
C ALA A 13 -1.43 -10.59 7.37
N ALA A 14 -1.19 -11.55 8.28
CA ALA A 14 -2.05 -11.76 9.44
C ALA A 14 -1.91 -10.70 10.55
N SER A 15 -0.77 -10.01 10.66
CA SER A 15 -0.47 -9.13 11.80
C SER A 15 -0.33 -7.64 11.47
N LEU A 16 -0.09 -7.30 10.20
CA LEU A 16 0.05 -5.91 9.77
C LEU A 16 -1.24 -5.09 9.80
N PRO A 17 -2.44 -5.63 9.50
CA PRO A 17 -3.68 -4.86 9.60
C PRO A 17 -3.87 -4.24 10.99
N ASP A 18 -3.68 -5.03 12.05
CA ASP A 18 -3.78 -4.54 13.43
C ASP A 18 -2.68 -3.52 13.77
N ARG A 19 -1.46 -3.71 13.25
CA ARG A 19 -0.35 -2.77 13.44
C ARG A 19 -0.57 -1.44 12.73
N VAL A 20 -1.14 -1.45 11.54
CA VAL A 20 -1.53 -0.24 10.79
C VAL A 20 -2.61 0.51 11.58
N ALA A 21 -3.64 -0.20 12.05
CA ALA A 21 -4.70 0.40 12.87
C ALA A 21 -4.13 1.03 14.16
N ALA A 22 -3.26 0.33 14.88
CA ALA A 22 -2.63 0.83 16.09
C ALA A 22 -1.72 2.06 15.82
N ALA A 23 -0.96 2.06 14.73
CA ALA A 23 -0.12 3.18 14.35
C ALA A 23 -0.94 4.43 13.97
N LEU A 24 -2.07 4.23 13.28
CA LEU A 24 -2.99 5.31 12.92
C LEU A 24 -3.67 5.90 14.18
N ALA A 25 -4.18 5.04 15.07
CA ALA A 25 -4.75 5.48 16.35
C ALA A 25 -3.74 6.28 17.18
N GLY A 26 -2.47 5.83 17.24
CA GLY A 26 -1.42 6.58 17.94
C GLY A 26 -1.12 7.95 17.33
N TYR A 27 -1.22 8.09 16.00
CA TYR A 27 -1.13 9.38 15.33
C TYR A 27 -2.33 10.28 15.67
N GLU A 28 -3.54 9.75 15.63
CA GLU A 28 -4.77 10.48 15.98
C GLU A 28 -4.72 10.97 17.43
N ASP A 29 -4.33 10.11 18.37
CA ASP A 29 -4.17 10.45 19.79
C ASP A 29 -3.09 11.54 19.99
N PHE A 30 -1.95 11.42 19.31
CA PHE A 30 -0.88 12.41 19.38
C PHE A 30 -1.33 13.77 18.85
N THR A 31 -2.06 13.78 17.74
CA THR A 31 -2.51 15.00 17.06
C THR A 31 -3.80 15.60 17.60
N ALA A 32 -4.55 14.86 18.41
CA ALA A 32 -5.71 15.39 19.14
C ALA A 32 -5.31 16.45 20.19
N SER A 33 -4.04 16.44 20.63
CA SER A 33 -3.49 17.47 21.51
C SER A 33 -3.19 18.77 20.75
N SER A 34 -3.39 19.91 21.40
CA SER A 34 -3.06 21.21 20.78
C SER A 34 -1.54 21.32 20.62
N PRO A 35 -1.05 21.71 19.42
CA PRO A 35 0.38 21.82 19.20
C PRO A 35 1.00 22.93 20.06
N PRO A 36 2.30 22.84 20.41
CA PRO A 36 2.99 23.88 21.16
C PRO A 36 2.96 25.23 20.41
N ALA A 37 2.83 26.33 21.17
CA ALA A 37 2.73 27.68 20.60
C ALA A 37 4.08 28.26 20.15
N ASP A 38 5.19 27.77 20.71
CA ASP A 38 6.52 28.22 20.33
C ASP A 38 7.01 27.50 19.06
N ALA A 39 7.78 28.21 18.24
CA ALA A 39 8.22 27.69 16.95
C ALA A 39 9.05 26.40 17.06
N LYS A 40 9.85 26.24 18.12
CA LYS A 40 10.70 25.05 18.31
C LYS A 40 9.85 23.84 18.70
N GLY A 41 8.92 24.02 19.62
CA GLY A 41 7.95 23.02 20.04
C GLY A 41 7.05 22.61 18.89
N PHE A 42 6.54 23.58 18.12
CA PHE A 42 5.73 23.29 16.94
C PHE A 42 6.52 22.47 15.89
N ALA A 43 7.76 22.86 15.59
CA ALA A 43 8.59 22.13 14.64
C ALA A 43 8.86 20.68 15.10
N ALA A 44 9.14 20.47 16.39
CA ALA A 44 9.35 19.13 16.95
C ALA A 44 8.06 18.29 16.92
N TRP A 45 6.93 18.88 17.33
CA TRP A 45 5.62 18.23 17.28
C TRP A 45 5.23 17.83 15.85
N HIS A 46 5.41 18.74 14.89
CA HIS A 46 5.10 18.49 13.48
C HIS A 46 6.03 17.45 12.86
N ALA A 47 7.32 17.44 13.23
CA ALA A 47 8.25 16.41 12.80
C ALA A 47 7.85 15.02 13.33
N ALA A 48 7.39 14.93 14.58
CA ALA A 48 6.88 13.69 15.16
C ALA A 48 5.59 13.21 14.45
N ALA A 49 4.65 14.12 14.19
CA ALA A 49 3.43 13.81 13.43
C ALA A 49 3.75 13.25 12.03
N LYS A 50 4.69 13.91 11.31
CA LYS A 50 5.15 13.44 10.00
C LYS A 50 5.83 12.07 10.07
N ALA A 51 6.65 11.82 11.08
CA ALA A 51 7.30 10.54 11.27
C ALA A 51 6.29 9.41 11.53
N ALA A 52 5.24 9.68 12.31
CA ALA A 52 4.15 8.73 12.53
C ALA A 52 3.42 8.36 11.24
N LEU A 53 3.08 9.35 10.39
CA LEU A 53 2.46 9.09 9.10
C LEU A 53 3.38 8.32 8.14
N ALA A 54 4.69 8.63 8.13
CA ALA A 54 5.66 7.86 7.34
C ALA A 54 5.77 6.40 7.81
N HIS A 55 5.67 6.15 9.11
CA HIS A 55 5.61 4.79 9.65
C HIS A 55 4.34 4.04 9.20
N VAL A 56 3.18 4.69 9.22
CA VAL A 56 1.92 4.11 8.70
C VAL A 56 2.06 3.75 7.21
N ASP A 57 2.60 4.65 6.39
CA ASP A 57 2.83 4.39 4.96
C ASP A 57 3.74 3.17 4.73
N LEU A 58 4.82 3.03 5.50
CA LEU A 58 5.71 1.87 5.42
C LEU A 58 4.99 0.56 5.80
N LEU A 59 4.14 0.57 6.83
CA LEU A 59 3.36 -0.60 7.22
C LEU A 59 2.35 -0.99 6.14
N VAL A 60 1.69 -0.01 5.50
CA VAL A 60 0.75 -0.25 4.40
C VAL A 60 1.46 -0.86 3.19
N LYS A 61 2.64 -0.34 2.82
CA LYS A 61 3.47 -0.90 1.74
C LYS A 61 3.88 -2.34 2.05
N LEU A 62 4.29 -2.59 3.29
CA LEU A 62 4.64 -3.94 3.73
C LEU A 62 3.44 -4.89 3.72
N ALA A 63 2.25 -4.42 4.08
CA ALA A 63 1.02 -5.20 4.05
C ALA A 63 0.63 -5.60 2.63
N ARG A 64 0.68 -4.65 1.69
CA ARG A 64 0.45 -4.91 0.25
C ARG A 64 1.42 -5.93 -0.31
N TRP A 65 2.70 -5.81 0.04
CA TRP A 65 3.71 -6.80 -0.34
C TRP A 65 3.44 -8.18 0.27
N ALA A 66 2.95 -8.24 1.51
CA ALA A 66 2.65 -9.49 2.21
C ALA A 66 1.42 -10.20 1.63
N GLU A 67 0.41 -9.46 1.18
CA GLU A 67 -0.78 -9.99 0.51
C GLU A 67 -0.48 -10.56 -0.90
N GLY A 68 0.72 -10.36 -1.42
CA GLY A 68 1.07 -10.74 -2.79
C GLY A 68 0.35 -9.89 -3.83
N SER A 69 -0.22 -8.75 -3.40
CA SER A 69 -0.70 -7.75 -4.33
C SER A 69 0.51 -7.25 -5.10
N PRO A 70 0.52 -7.30 -6.45
CA PRO A 70 1.60 -6.68 -7.20
C PRO A 70 1.69 -5.23 -6.71
N GLU A 71 2.90 -4.77 -6.40
CA GLU A 71 3.10 -3.33 -6.33
C GLU A 71 2.52 -2.74 -7.63
N PRO A 72 1.89 -1.55 -7.59
CA PRO A 72 1.54 -0.86 -8.82
C PRO A 72 2.85 -0.51 -9.53
N ASP A 73 3.40 -1.49 -10.21
CA ASP A 73 4.46 -1.32 -11.17
C ASP A 73 3.82 -0.50 -12.28
N ALA A 74 4.17 0.78 -12.34
CA ALA A 74 3.63 1.70 -13.32
C ALA A 74 3.87 1.18 -14.75
N GLU A 75 4.87 0.30 -14.94
CA GLU A 75 5.23 -0.35 -16.21
C GLU A 75 4.64 -1.75 -16.39
N GLY A 76 4.01 -2.36 -15.38
CA GLY A 76 3.37 -3.69 -15.52
C GLY A 76 1.86 -3.60 -15.74
N GLY A 77 1.25 -2.53 -15.23
CA GLY A 77 -0.20 -2.30 -15.32
C GLY A 77 -0.67 -1.95 -16.72
N VAL A 78 0.10 -1.13 -17.45
CA VAL A 78 -0.24 -0.66 -18.80
C VAL A 78 -0.16 -1.82 -19.80
N GLU A 79 0.87 -2.64 -19.70
CA GLU A 79 1.14 -3.80 -20.54
C GLU A 79 0.04 -4.86 -20.35
N ARG A 80 -0.41 -5.07 -19.10
CA ARG A 80 -1.53 -5.97 -18.80
C ARG A 80 -2.86 -5.42 -19.33
N LEU A 81 -3.09 -4.10 -19.24
CA LEU A 81 -4.28 -3.46 -19.81
C LEU A 81 -4.28 -3.52 -21.34
N LEU A 82 -3.12 -3.29 -21.98
CA LEU A 82 -2.93 -3.41 -23.43
C LEU A 82 -3.12 -4.86 -23.90
N ALA A 83 -2.59 -5.83 -23.18
CA ALA A 83 -2.80 -7.25 -23.48
C ALA A 83 -4.29 -7.63 -23.37
N GLY A 84 -4.99 -7.17 -22.32
CA GLY A 84 -6.42 -7.39 -22.17
C GLY A 84 -7.25 -6.72 -23.27
N ALA A 85 -6.89 -5.50 -23.68
CA ALA A 85 -7.57 -4.80 -24.77
C ALA A 85 -7.36 -5.50 -26.13
N ARG A 86 -6.16 -6.00 -26.42
CA ARG A 86 -5.87 -6.77 -27.65
C ARG A 86 -6.65 -8.07 -27.70
N ALA A 87 -6.63 -8.86 -26.62
CA ALA A 87 -7.38 -10.11 -26.55
C ALA A 87 -8.89 -9.91 -26.71
N ALA A 88 -9.43 -8.79 -26.22
CA ALA A 88 -10.84 -8.46 -26.41
C ALA A 88 -11.18 -8.08 -27.86
N LEU A 89 -10.26 -7.46 -28.60
CA LEU A 89 -10.44 -7.15 -30.02
C LEU A 89 -10.33 -8.42 -30.88
N ASP A 90 -9.31 -9.26 -30.63
CA ASP A 90 -9.13 -10.52 -31.34
C ASP A 90 -10.36 -11.44 -31.16
N ALA A 91 -10.94 -11.48 -29.95
CA ALA A 91 -12.15 -12.25 -29.69
C ALA A 91 -13.41 -11.71 -30.40
N LEU A 92 -13.45 -10.42 -30.73
CA LEU A 92 -14.54 -9.82 -31.51
C LEU A 92 -14.35 -10.13 -33.00
N ASP A 93 -13.12 -10.01 -33.51
CA ASP A 93 -12.79 -10.33 -34.90
C ASP A 93 -13.04 -11.83 -35.19
N GLU A 94 -12.66 -12.73 -34.28
CA GLU A 94 -12.96 -14.17 -34.40
C GLU A 94 -14.47 -14.49 -34.36
N CYS A 95 -15.30 -13.65 -33.72
CA CYS A 95 -16.75 -13.82 -33.71
C CYS A 95 -17.43 -13.26 -34.98
N GLU A 96 -16.78 -12.36 -35.73
CA GLU A 96 -17.28 -11.79 -36.99
C GLU A 96 -17.00 -12.68 -38.20
N GLU A 97 -16.08 -13.65 -38.10
CA GLU A 97 -15.73 -14.58 -39.20
C GLU A 97 -16.62 -15.84 -39.29
N ASP A 98 -17.51 -16.06 -38.32
CA ASP A 98 -18.40 -17.24 -38.24
C ASP A 98 -19.85 -17.00 -38.79
N GLU A 99 -20.12 -15.87 -39.45
CA GLU A 99 -21.37 -15.59 -40.24
C GLU A 99 -21.18 -15.70 -41.76
#